data_AF-A0A6L4ADV6-F1
#
_entry.id   AF-A0A6L4ADV6-F1
#
_cell.length_a   1.000
_cell.length_b   1.000
_cell.length_c   1.000
_cell.angle_alpha   90.00
_cell.angle_beta   90.00
_cell.angle_gamma   90.00
#
_symmetry.space_group_name_H-M   'P 1'
#
loop_
_entity.id
_entity.type
_entity.pdbx_description
1 polymer ?
#
loop_
_entity_poly.entity_id
_entity_poly.type
_entity_poly.pdbx_seq_one_letter_code
_entity_poly.pdbx_strand_id
1 'polypeptide(L)'
;MSVPYCHVCQSRPEEQRAFTDSGLEKGDYCPVCYRPTCSHHLATVRFRWRADRRLDSALVCIECKRAYRHRNWDVANRDWIS
;
A
#
# COMPACT_ATOMS: atom_id res chain seq x y z
N MET A 1 5.07 -9.42 -5.30
CA MET A 1 5.44 -9.34 -6.73
C MET A 1 6.72 -8.52 -6.80
N SER A 2 7.69 -8.79 -7.68
CA SER A 2 8.83 -7.87 -7.76
C SER A 2 8.40 -6.57 -8.46
N VAL A 3 8.72 -5.41 -7.89
CA VAL A 3 8.49 -4.10 -8.51
C VAL A 3 9.80 -3.49 -9.01
N PRO A 4 9.80 -2.79 -10.16
CA PRO A 4 11.03 -2.25 -10.74
C PRO A 4 11.62 -1.06 -9.96
N TYR A 5 10.78 -0.34 -9.20
CA TYR A 5 11.19 0.78 -8.36
C TYR A 5 10.11 1.07 -7.31
N CYS A 6 10.43 1.88 -6.31
CA CYS A 6 9.47 2.39 -5.35
C CYS A 6 9.26 3.89 -5.56
N HIS A 7 8.01 4.32 -5.80
CA HIS A 7 7.71 5.75 -5.96
C HIS A 7 7.98 6.57 -4.69
N VAL A 8 7.86 5.95 -3.51
CA VAL A 8 8.14 6.60 -2.22
C VAL A 8 9.65 6.79 -2.01
N CYS A 9 10.47 5.79 -2.38
CA CYS A 9 11.92 5.97 -2.37
C CYS A 9 12.36 7.07 -3.34
N GLN A 10 11.72 7.18 -4.51
CA GLN A 10 12.04 8.24 -5.48
C GLN A 10 11.64 9.64 -4.99
N SER A 11 10.57 9.76 -4.19
CA SER A 11 10.19 11.05 -3.60
C SER A 11 11.04 11.42 -2.36
N ARG A 12 11.77 10.45 -1.79
CA ARG A 12 12.60 10.60 -0.58
C ARG A 12 13.97 9.93 -0.74
N PRO A 13 14.92 10.58 -1.43
CA PRO A 13 16.23 10.00 -1.73
C PRO A 13 17.06 9.64 -0.48
N GLU A 14 16.76 10.25 0.68
CA GLU A 14 17.35 9.88 1.97
C GLU A 14 16.99 8.46 2.43
N GLU A 15 15.78 7.97 2.13
CA GLU A 15 15.33 6.62 2.48
C GLU A 15 15.81 5.58 1.43
N GLN A 16 16.10 6.02 0.20
CA GLN A 16 16.46 5.16 -0.92
C GLN A 16 17.76 4.38 -0.72
N ARG A 17 18.74 4.94 0.02
CA ARG A 17 20.03 4.28 0.31
C ARG A 17 19.92 3.11 1.28
N ALA A 18 18.85 3.03 2.07
CA ALA A 18 18.72 2.04 3.15
C ALA A 18 18.07 0.72 2.72
N PHE A 19 17.37 0.67 1.57
CA PHE A 19 16.45 -0.43 1.25
C PHE A 19 16.60 -0.98 -0.18
N THR A 20 17.80 -0.90 -0.76
CA THR A 20 18.05 -0.88 -2.22
C THR A 20 17.47 -2.05 -3.03
N ASP A 21 17.61 -3.33 -2.62
CA ASP A 21 17.18 -4.45 -3.50
C ASP A 21 16.15 -5.40 -2.88
N SER A 22 16.30 -5.80 -1.62
CA SER A 22 15.43 -6.80 -1.00
C SER A 22 13.96 -6.35 -0.85
N GLY A 23 13.75 -5.03 -0.74
CA GLY A 23 12.43 -4.44 -0.65
C GLY A 23 11.65 -4.48 -1.96
N LEU A 24 12.34 -4.41 -3.10
CA LEU A 24 11.74 -4.37 -4.43
C LEU A 24 11.24 -5.75 -4.87
N GLU A 25 11.95 -6.82 -4.52
CA GLU A 25 11.55 -8.21 -4.82
C GLU A 25 10.21 -8.59 -4.18
N LYS A 26 9.96 -8.07 -2.98
CA LYS A 26 8.73 -8.30 -2.20
C LYS A 26 7.74 -7.14 -2.28
N GLY A 27 7.95 -6.21 -3.22
CA GLY A 27 7.07 -5.07 -3.38
C GLY A 27 5.68 -5.44 -3.90
N ASP A 28 4.87 -4.41 -4.09
CA ASP A 28 3.58 -4.53 -4.77
C ASP A 28 3.13 -3.17 -5.31
N TYR A 29 2.12 -3.20 -6.17
CA TYR A 29 1.43 -2.00 -6.63
C TYR A 29 0.37 -1.61 -5.62
N CYS A 30 0.41 -0.34 -5.17
CA CYS A 30 -0.64 0.17 -4.29
C CYS A 30 -1.96 0.18 -5.05
N PRO A 31 -3.03 -0.49 -4.58
CA PRO A 31 -4.29 -0.57 -5.32
C PRO A 31 -5.08 0.75 -5.32
N VAL A 32 -4.67 1.72 -4.51
CA VAL A 32 -5.32 3.04 -4.41
C VAL A 32 -4.78 4.02 -5.46
N CYS A 33 -3.47 4.03 -5.67
CA CYS A 33 -2.80 4.97 -6.60
C CYS A 33 -2.12 4.28 -7.80
N TYR A 34 -2.13 2.96 -7.84
CA TYR A 34 -1.53 2.10 -8.87
C TYR A 34 -0.04 2.35 -9.10
N ARG A 35 0.68 2.86 -8.09
CA ARG A 35 2.12 3.10 -8.15
C ARG A 35 2.91 1.95 -7.51
N PRO A 36 4.07 1.57 -8.09
CA PRO A 36 4.91 0.52 -7.55
C PRO A 36 5.54 0.98 -6.22
N THR A 37 5.55 0.07 -5.25
CA THR A 37 5.98 0.36 -3.88
C THR A 37 6.75 -0.83 -3.33
N CYS A 38 7.91 -0.60 -2.72
CA CYS A 38 8.67 -1.67 -2.06
C CYS A 38 7.96 -2.16 -0.80
N SER A 39 8.30 -3.36 -0.33
CA SER A 39 7.70 -3.96 0.88
C SER A 39 7.82 -3.09 2.12
N HIS A 40 8.90 -2.31 2.25
CA HIS A 40 9.13 -1.39 3.37
C HIS A 40 8.18 -0.18 3.38
N HIS A 41 7.69 0.24 2.21
CA HIS A 41 6.76 1.36 2.07
C HIS A 41 5.32 0.91 1.87
N LEU A 42 5.06 -0.38 1.92
CA LEU A 42 3.71 -0.93 2.02
C LEU A 42 3.28 -1.00 3.48
N ALA A 43 2.01 -0.69 3.71
CA ALA A 43 1.38 -0.78 5.00
C ALA A 43 0.08 -1.56 4.87
N THR A 44 -0.14 -2.47 5.82
CA THR A 44 -1.41 -3.19 5.91
C THR A 44 -2.50 -2.24 6.40
N VAL A 45 -3.65 -2.28 5.73
CA VAL A 45 -4.90 -1.65 6.12
C VAL A 45 -5.98 -2.71 6.22
N ARG A 46 -6.82 -2.64 7.25
CA ARG A 46 -7.89 -3.61 7.49
C ARG A 46 -9.23 -3.05 7.07
N PHE A 47 -10.05 -3.92 6.52
CA PHE A 47 -11.42 -3.59 6.15
C PHE A 47 -12.33 -4.79 6.36
N ARG A 48 -13.62 -4.50 6.34
CA ARG A 48 -14.69 -5.47 6.40
C ARG A 48 -15.46 -5.41 5.09
N TRP A 49 -15.71 -6.56 4.49
CA TRP A 49 -16.59 -6.67 3.33
C TRP A 49 -18.03 -6.36 3.74
N ARG A 50 -18.72 -5.54 2.95
CA ARG A 50 -20.11 -5.14 3.23
C ARG A 50 -21.10 -6.29 2.99
N ALA A 51 -20.81 -7.16 2.03
CA ALA A 51 -21.70 -8.25 1.63
C ALA A 51 -21.88 -9.32 2.72
N ASP A 52 -20.79 -9.77 3.34
CA ASP A 52 -20.77 -10.91 4.26
C ASP A 52 -20.18 -10.58 5.64
N ARG A 53 -19.78 -9.31 5.86
CA ARG A 53 -19.13 -8.83 7.09
C ARG A 53 -17.79 -9.50 7.40
N ARG A 54 -17.19 -10.20 6.43
CA ARG A 54 -15.88 -10.85 6.57
C ARG A 54 -14.77 -9.81 6.73
N LEU A 55 -13.85 -10.05 7.65
CA LEU A 55 -12.66 -9.23 7.85
C LEU A 55 -11.59 -9.62 6.83
N ASP A 56 -10.95 -8.62 6.25
CA ASP A 56 -9.87 -8.80 5.28
C ASP A 56 -8.85 -7.67 5.39
N SER A 57 -7.74 -7.79 4.66
CA SER A 57 -6.69 -6.79 4.67
C SER A 57 -6.07 -6.60 3.29
N ALA A 58 -5.55 -5.41 3.05
CA ALA A 58 -4.83 -5.08 1.83
C ALA A 58 -3.53 -4.34 2.15
N LEU A 59 -2.54 -4.49 1.28
CA LEU A 59 -1.33 -3.69 1.30
C LEU A 59 -1.55 -2.42 0.48
N VAL A 60 -1.28 -1.27 1.08
CA VAL A 60 -1.34 0.05 0.42
C VAL A 60 -0.05 0.80 0.69
N CYS A 61 0.37 1.70 -0.21
CA CYS A 61 1.56 2.50 0.06
C CYS A 61 1.36 3.43 1.26
N ILE A 62 2.46 3.72 1.95
CA ILE A 62 2.46 4.54 3.17
C ILE A 62 1.92 5.95 2.92
N GLU A 63 2.10 6.52 1.74
CA GLU A 63 1.54 7.82 1.36
C GLU A 63 0.00 7.77 1.30
N CYS A 64 -0.58 6.75 0.65
CA CYS A 64 -2.03 6.57 0.59
C CYS A 64 -2.63 6.22 1.95
N LYS A 65 -1.89 5.50 2.80
CA LYS A 65 -2.29 5.27 4.19
C LYS A 65 -2.33 6.58 4.99
N ARG A 66 -1.23 7.34 4.99
CA ARG A 66 -1.09 8.62 5.73
C ARG A 66 -2.10 9.67 5.26
N ALA A 67 -2.37 9.74 3.96
CA ALA A 67 -3.38 10.63 3.39
C ALA A 67 -4.82 10.10 3.51
N TYR A 68 -5.04 8.97 4.19
CA TYR A 68 -6.35 8.31 4.34
C TYR A 68 -7.08 7.98 3.02
N ARG A 69 -6.37 7.98 1.88
CA ARG A 69 -6.96 7.73 0.55
C ARG A 69 -7.51 6.32 0.40
N HIS A 70 -6.93 5.35 1.12
CA HIS A 70 -7.44 3.98 1.17
C HIS A 70 -8.91 3.91 1.61
N ARG A 71 -9.40 4.86 2.42
CA ARG A 71 -10.82 4.88 2.83
C ARG A 71 -11.78 5.17 1.69
N ASN A 72 -11.32 5.86 0.66
CA ASN A 72 -12.11 6.17 -0.54
C ASN A 72 -11.99 5.09 -1.61
N TRP A 73 -11.07 4.13 -1.44
CA TRP A 73 -10.95 2.99 -2.31
C TRP A 73 -12.07 1.99 -2.02
N ASP A 74 -12.86 1.69 -3.04
CA ASP A 74 -13.90 0.65 -3.01
C ASP A 74 -14.93 0.80 -1.87
N VAL A 75 -15.37 2.03 -1.61
CA VAL A 75 -16.33 2.37 -0.54
C VAL A 75 -17.67 1.63 -0.66
N ALA A 76 -18.06 1.27 -1.88
CA ALA A 76 -19.30 0.56 -2.17
C ALA A 76 -19.28 -0.87 -1.60
N ASN A 77 -18.11 -1.51 -1.54
CA ASN A 77 -17.97 -2.89 -1.09
C ASN A 77 -17.24 -3.02 0.26
N ARG A 78 -16.49 -2.00 0.68
CA ARG A 78 -15.60 -2.07 1.86
C ARG A 78 -15.98 -1.07 2.94
N ASP A 79 -15.79 -1.52 4.17
CA ASP A 79 -15.94 -0.75 5.39
C ASP A 79 -14.60 -0.74 6.14
N TRP A 80 -13.91 0.40 6.16
CA TRP A 80 -12.51 0.53 6.61
C TRP A 80 -12.44 0.70 8.13
N ILE A 81 -11.65 -0.12 8.83
CA ILE A 81 -11.78 -0.29 10.29
C ILE A 81 -10.60 0.25 11.12
N SER A 82 -9.37 0.30 10.60
CA SER A 82 -8.17 0.98 11.17
C SER A 82 -6.93 0.61 10.36
#